data_AF-A0A1G9GQU7-F1
#
_entry.id   AF-A0A1G9GQU7-F1
#
_cell.length_a   1.000
_cell.length_b   1.000
_cell.length_c   1.000
_cell.angle_alpha   90.00
_cell.angle_beta   90.00
_cell.angle_gamma   90.00
#
_symmetry.space_group_name_H-M   'P 1'
#
loop_
_entity.id
_entity.type
_entity.pdbx_description
1 polymer ?
#
loop_
_entity_poly.entity_id
_entity_poly.type
_entity_poly.pdbx_seq_one_letter_code
_entity_poly.pdbx_strand_id
1 'polypeptide(L)'
;MEALLRGTLAVDGDGCVQAKTAGDPVTLVWPRGYTVRGDSRSFEVLDGSKNVVASSGSSLAIGGGGADTFSDKWTERDCAKGKLWLVGGVETN
;
A
#
# COMPACT_ATOMS: atom_id res chain seq x y z
N MET A 1 4.77 2.45 19.09
CA MET A 1 5.89 1.93 18.30
C MET A 1 5.35 1.82 16.89
N GLU A 2 5.54 2.87 16.08
CA GLU A 2 5.09 2.86 14.69
C GLU A 2 6.04 1.94 13.92
N ALA A 3 5.51 0.87 13.35
CA ALA A 3 6.30 -0.01 12.52
C ALA A 3 6.44 0.68 11.15
N LEU A 4 7.64 0.65 10.58
CA LEU A 4 7.94 1.30 9.31
C LEU A 4 8.26 0.24 8.27
N LEU A 5 7.38 0.10 7.28
CA LEU A 5 7.59 -0.78 6.14
C LEU A 5 8.38 -0.01 5.07
N ARG A 6 9.55 -0.52 4.71
CA ARG A 6 10.37 0.04 3.62
C ARG A 6 10.33 -0.88 2.42
N GLY A 7 10.05 -0.32 1.26
CA GLY A 7 10.00 -1.09 0.03
C GLY A 7 9.82 -0.21 -1.19
N THR A 8 9.44 -0.86 -2.29
CA THR A 8 9.09 -0.21 -3.55
C THR A 8 7.65 -0.52 -3.89
N LEU A 9 6.88 0.48 -4.30
CA LEU A 9 5.47 0.33 -4.62
C LEU A 9 5.35 -0.38 -5.96
N ALA A 10 4.62 -1.50 -5.98
CA ALA A 10 4.43 -2.32 -7.15
C ALA A 10 2.99 -2.83 -7.23
N VAL A 11 2.63 -3.38 -8.38
CA VAL A 11 1.38 -4.09 -8.60
C VAL A 11 1.67 -5.57 -8.81
N ASP A 12 0.87 -6.42 -8.20
CA ASP A 12 0.87 -7.88 -8.42
C ASP A 12 0.21 -8.26 -9.76
N GLY A 13 0.35 -9.53 -10.18
CA GLY A 13 -0.32 -10.08 -11.36
C GLY A 13 -1.85 -9.92 -11.37
N ASP A 14 -2.48 -9.81 -10.20
CA ASP A 14 -3.92 -9.54 -10.06
C ASP A 14 -4.30 -8.04 -10.12
N GLY A 15 -3.34 -7.13 -10.30
CA GLY A 15 -3.60 -5.68 -10.28
C GLY A 15 -3.53 -5.03 -8.90
N CYS A 16 -3.11 -5.79 -7.88
CA CYS A 16 -3.14 -5.38 -6.49
C CYS A 16 -1.88 -4.62 -6.04
N VAL A 17 -2.08 -3.49 -5.36
CA VAL A 17 -0.97 -2.67 -4.85
C VAL A 17 -0.27 -3.36 -3.67
N GLN A 18 1.03 -3.58 -3.82
CA GLN A 18 1.88 -4.23 -2.82
C GLN A 18 3.21 -3.46 -2.66
N ALA A 19 3.82 -3.62 -1.50
CA ALA A 19 5.19 -3.22 -1.27
C ALA A 19 6.13 -4.41 -1.54
N LYS A 20 7.01 -4.26 -2.54
CA LYS A 20 8.17 -5.15 -2.68
C LYS A 20 9.19 -4.78 -1.61
N THR A 21 9.39 -5.70 -0.67
CA THR A 21 10.43 -5.61 0.36
C THR A 21 11.62 -6.50 -0.02
N ALA A 22 12.66 -6.53 0.80
CA ALA A 22 13.76 -7.48 0.64
C ALA A 22 13.34 -8.94 0.89
N GLY A 23 12.20 -9.17 1.56
CA GLY A 23 11.61 -10.49 1.79
C GLY A 23 10.35 -10.70 0.94
N ASP A 24 9.36 -11.38 1.51
CA ASP A 24 8.07 -11.54 0.84
C ASP A 24 7.43 -10.17 0.53
N PRO A 25 6.73 -10.05 -0.61
CA PRO A 25 5.91 -8.88 -0.85
C PRO A 25 4.81 -8.77 0.21
N VAL A 26 4.48 -7.53 0.55
CA VAL A 26 3.47 -7.22 1.57
C VAL A 26 2.34 -6.46 0.90
N THR A 27 1.13 -6.98 1.02
CA THR A 27 -0.06 -6.33 0.51
C THR A 27 -0.35 -5.09 1.35
N LEU A 28 -0.52 -3.95 0.68
CA LEU A 28 -0.82 -2.69 1.33
C LEU A 28 -2.33 -2.51 1.46
N VAL A 29 -2.77 -2.37 2.70
CA VAL A 29 -4.16 -2.11 3.04
C VAL A 29 -4.32 -0.61 3.29
N TRP A 30 -4.91 0.07 2.32
CA TRP A 30 -5.11 1.51 2.38
C TRP A 30 -6.37 1.88 3.18
N PRO A 31 -6.32 2.93 4.01
CA PRO A 31 -7.50 3.49 4.65
C PRO A 31 -8.57 3.90 3.64
N ARG A 32 -9.81 3.98 4.11
CA ARG A 32 -10.91 4.48 3.29
C ARG A 32 -10.61 5.90 2.80
N GLY A 33 -10.90 6.16 1.53
CA GLY A 33 -10.74 7.47 0.89
C GLY A 33 -9.48 7.59 0.04
N TYR A 34 -8.52 6.68 0.23
CA TYR A 34 -7.39 6.57 -0.68
C TYR A 34 -7.84 6.01 -2.02
N THR A 35 -7.26 6.53 -3.10
CA THR A 35 -7.58 6.12 -4.47
C THR A 35 -6.31 5.97 -5.28
N VAL A 36 -6.29 5.00 -6.18
CA VAL A 36 -5.21 4.84 -7.17
C VAL A 36 -5.60 5.53 -8.46
N ARG A 37 -4.64 6.20 -9.11
CA ARG A 37 -4.77 6.74 -10.46
C ARG A 37 -3.62 6.23 -11.33
N GLY A 38 -3.92 5.79 -12.54
CA GLY A 38 -2.93 5.31 -13.50
C GLY A 38 -3.22 3.88 -13.94
N ASP A 39 -2.17 3.18 -14.36
CA ASP A 39 -2.20 1.80 -14.82
C ASP A 39 -1.18 0.93 -14.09
N SER A 40 -1.18 -0.38 -14.36
CA SER A 40 -0.32 -1.35 -13.65
C SER A 40 1.19 -1.12 -13.83
N ARG A 41 1.62 -0.30 -14.80
CA ARG A 41 3.03 0.07 -14.99
C ARG A 41 3.38 1.42 -14.39
N SER A 42 2.43 2.35 -14.36
CA SER A 42 2.62 3.69 -13.80
C SER A 42 1.36 4.15 -13.08
N PHE A 43 1.43 4.22 -11.76
CA PHE A 43 0.31 4.67 -10.94
C PHE A 43 0.75 5.52 -9.75
N GLU A 44 -0.19 6.32 -9.27
CA GLU A 44 -0.06 7.17 -8.10
C GLU A 44 -1.15 6.79 -7.11
N VAL A 45 -0.79 6.75 -5.83
CA VAL A 45 -1.74 6.61 -4.73
C VAL A 45 -2.03 8.00 -4.20
N LEU A 46 -3.31 8.33 -4.14
CA LEU A 46 -3.81 9.59 -3.61
C LEU A 46 -4.50 9.36 -2.27
N ASP A 47 -4.30 10.29 -1.33
CA ASP A 47 -5.04 10.32 -0.07
C ASP A 47 -6.50 10.81 -0.26
N GLY A 48 -7.26 10.86 0.84
CA GLY A 48 -8.64 11.35 0.83
C GLY A 48 -8.80 12.83 0.43
N SER A 49 -7.72 13.61 0.49
CA SER A 49 -7.65 15.02 0.07
C SER A 49 -7.16 15.18 -1.38
N LYS A 50 -6.95 14.07 -2.11
CA LYS A 50 -6.42 14.04 -3.49
C LYS A 50 -4.97 14.50 -3.63
N ASN A 51 -4.18 14.41 -2.56
CA ASN A 51 -2.73 14.59 -2.66
C ASN A 51 -2.07 13.28 -3.04
N VAL A 52 -1.06 13.34 -3.92
CA VAL A 52 -0.22 12.18 -4.23
C VAL A 52 0.66 11.87 -3.01
N VAL A 53 0.54 10.66 -2.49
CA VAL A 53 1.30 10.19 -1.32
C VAL A 53 2.27 9.07 -1.65
N ALA A 54 2.12 8.41 -2.80
CA ALA A 54 3.07 7.42 -3.28
C ALA A 54 2.97 7.26 -4.80
N SER A 55 4.06 6.84 -5.42
CA SER A 55 4.12 6.56 -6.86
C SER A 55 4.76 5.19 -7.10
N SER A 56 4.27 4.48 -8.12
CA SER A 56 4.80 3.19 -8.54
C SER A 56 6.29 3.28 -8.87
N GLY A 57 7.08 2.31 -8.42
CA GLY A 57 8.53 2.27 -8.65
C GLY A 57 9.36 3.18 -7.75
N SER A 58 8.74 4.09 -6.99
CA SER A 58 9.44 4.89 -6.00
C SER A 58 9.71 4.11 -4.73
N SER A 59 10.85 4.40 -4.08
CA SER A 59 11.11 3.97 -2.71
C SER A 59 10.13 4.69 -1.78
N LEU A 60 9.55 3.94 -0.84
CA LEU A 60 8.63 4.50 0.14
C LEU A 60 8.85 3.91 1.52
N ALA A 61 8.57 4.74 2.52
CA ALA A 61 8.52 4.37 3.92
C ALA A 61 7.05 4.53 4.37
N ILE A 62 6.40 3.42 4.68
CA ILE A 62 5.01 3.41 5.12
C ILE A 62 4.99 3.15 6.62
N GLY A 63 4.53 4.13 7.38
CA GLY A 63 4.16 3.95 8.77
C GLY A 63 2.88 3.13 8.87
N GLY A 64 2.80 2.22 9.83
CA GLY A 64 1.62 1.39 9.98
C GLY A 64 1.80 0.23 10.95
N GLY A 65 1.04 -0.83 10.69
CA GLY A 65 1.09 -2.06 11.46
C GLY A 65 0.69 -3.27 10.63
N GLY A 66 1.37 -4.39 10.89
CA GLY A 66 0.95 -5.68 10.36
C GLY A 66 -0.45 -6.03 10.88
N ALA A 67 -1.27 -6.63 10.02
CA ALA A 67 -2.52 -7.23 10.45
C ALA A 67 -2.57 -8.70 10.13
N ASP A 68 -2.87 -9.49 11.15
CA ASP A 68 -3.15 -10.91 11.04
C ASP A 68 -4.62 -11.20 10.70
N THR A 69 -5.49 -10.18 10.75
CA THR A 69 -6.93 -10.32 10.54
C THR A 69 -7.51 -9.27 9.61
N PHE A 70 -8.35 -9.71 8.68
CA PHE A 70 -9.03 -8.87 7.69
C PHE A 70 -10.18 -8.08 8.31
N SER A 71 -10.35 -6.80 7.95
CA SER A 71 -11.51 -5.98 8.35
C SER A 71 -12.38 -5.63 7.15
N ASP A 72 -13.71 -5.72 7.30
CA ASP A 72 -14.69 -5.35 6.26
C ASP A 72 -14.70 -3.85 5.91
N LYS A 73 -13.89 -3.02 6.57
CA LYS A 73 -13.81 -1.57 6.33
C LYS A 73 -12.70 -1.17 5.35
N TRP A 74 -11.99 -2.12 4.76
CA TRP A 74 -10.85 -1.87 3.88
C TRP A 74 -11.25 -1.74 2.41
N THR A 75 -10.48 -0.94 1.69
CA THR A 75 -10.55 -0.82 0.23
C THR A 75 -9.88 -2.06 -0.40
N GLU A 76 -10.42 -2.57 -1.51
CA GLU A 76 -9.82 -3.64 -2.33
C GLU A 76 -9.55 -4.97 -1.59
N ARG A 77 -10.57 -5.50 -0.91
CA ARG A 77 -10.50 -6.78 -0.18
C ARG A 77 -10.00 -7.97 -1.00
N ASP A 78 -10.27 -8.00 -2.30
CA ASP A 78 -9.80 -9.05 -3.22
C ASP A 78 -8.26 -9.12 -3.31
N CYS A 79 -7.60 -7.99 -3.04
CA CYS A 79 -6.15 -7.89 -3.04
C CYS A 79 -5.50 -8.39 -1.75
N ALA A 80 -6.29 -8.65 -0.72
CA ALA A 80 -5.81 -8.96 0.61
C ALA A 80 -5.29 -10.41 0.67
N LYS A 81 -4.07 -10.63 0.17
CA LYS A 81 -3.37 -11.92 0.10
C LYS A 81 -2.04 -11.85 0.85
N GLY A 82 -1.65 -12.95 1.50
CA GLY A 82 -0.35 -13.06 2.17
C GLY A 82 -0.20 -12.15 3.40
N LYS A 83 0.99 -11.56 3.56
CA LYS A 83 1.27 -10.60 4.65
C LYS A 83 0.56 -9.28 4.36
N LEU A 84 -0.16 -8.76 5.34
CA LEU A 84 -0.92 -7.52 5.23
C LEU A 84 -0.29 -6.42 6.06
N TRP A 85 -0.35 -5.20 5.54
CA TRP A 85 0.09 -4.00 6.24
C TRP A 85 -0.96 -2.91 6.16
N LEU A 86 -1.52 -2.51 7.30
CA LEU A 86 -2.37 -1.33 7.35
C LEU A 86 -1.50 -0.09 7.27
N VAL A 87 -1.75 0.71 6.24
CA VAL A 87 -1.11 2.01 6.08
C VAL A 87 -1.68 2.97 7.12
N GLY A 88 -0.85 3.39 8.08
CA GLY A 88 -1.15 4.42 9.07
C GLY A 88 -0.66 5.82 8.64
N GLY A 89 0.33 5.87 7.74
CA GLY A 89 0.86 7.09 7.14
C GLY A 89 1.89 6.74 6.06
N VAL A 90 2.04 7.61 5.06
CA VAL A 90 3.08 7.44 4.04
C VAL A 90 4.06 8.58 4.16
N GLU A 91 5.33 8.24 4.36
CA GLU A 91 6.45 9.18 4.31
C GLU A 91 7.15 9.01 2.97
N THR A 92 7.03 10.03 2.11
CA THR A 92 7.84 10.15 0.89
C THR A 92 9.08 10.94 1.23
N ASN A 93 10.25 10.31 1.09
CA ASN A 93 11.54 10.93 1.32
C ASN A 93 12.08 11.66 0.09
#